data_AF-A0A9N9E114-F1
#
_entry.id   AF-A0A9N9E114-F1
#
_cell.length_a   1.000
_cell.length_b   1.000
_cell.length_c   1.000
_cell.angle_alpha   90.00
_cell.angle_beta   90.00
_cell.angle_gamma   90.00
#
_symmetry.space_group_name_H-M   'P 1'
#
loop_
_entity.id
_entity.type
_entity.pdbx_description
1 polymer ?
#
loop_
_entity_poly.entity_id
_entity_poly.type
_entity_poly.pdbx_seq_one_letter_code
_entity_poly.pdbx_strand_id
1 'polypeptide(L)'
;MNELRQANKELHDEIDRLAQSNRDYERRTHNLERDIVLREERIRYLEEELANAIELSIQEREELEKEISDLKKIVYRLKKEIEQKDKELITRENQLAEFDVREKKLKTRIREISKSAGNTHKAYTQTAKLIDENERLKREIDTLKYNLRDRDNKLAQKKTRITDLHCQNFALTLLRYRDRVELINTQETLQNAQIWNIENEYESDENSQDSYTSDPDMATIAELADTIDGYLDNPGTNRTILSNQIKRVTRQIRRKYNNLQTDLINEQQQRYNAEAERDIRQTELRNTEADLNLLTAVYNNERVVCQQYFLELQQCRIRIDTLKNDLHLCDIQLDIKWGKWKNRTRNAEQLILNLQGQILLLQNNPQNMAEGRRRPVLKLIYQSFQPISQYIGQMPPDDYVNTLEQAWSIAVPQMTALENANAGDFNDAVKCDVLKSKIGGKFAPVPANDPFTLGNPAINTPATLRAYLNAKYQRETI
;
A
#
# COMPACT_ATOMS: atom_id res chain seq x y z
N MET A 1 20.03 -51.48 -61.99
CA MET A 1 19.71 -52.35 -60.82
C MET A 1 20.30 -51.79 -59.54
N ASN A 2 21.60 -51.44 -59.52
CA ASN A 2 22.26 -50.95 -58.29
C ASN A 2 21.66 -49.64 -57.76
N GLU A 3 21.30 -48.67 -58.61
CA GLU A 3 20.68 -47.41 -58.13
C GLU A 3 19.36 -47.66 -57.39
N LEU A 4 18.55 -48.60 -57.88
CA LEU A 4 17.29 -49.02 -57.23
C LEU A 4 17.52 -49.66 -55.85
N ARG A 5 18.65 -50.35 -55.65
CA ARG A 5 19.04 -50.87 -54.32
C ARG A 5 19.54 -49.75 -53.41
N GLN A 6 20.30 -48.79 -53.94
CA GLN A 6 20.80 -47.65 -53.20
C GLN A 6 19.66 -46.73 -52.72
N ALA A 7 18.74 -46.36 -53.62
CA ALA A 7 17.57 -45.54 -53.29
C ALA A 7 16.65 -46.23 -52.26
N ASN A 8 16.43 -47.54 -52.37
CA ASN A 8 15.68 -48.29 -51.35
C ASN A 8 16.38 -48.29 -49.99
N LYS A 9 17.72 -48.35 -49.95
CA LYS A 9 18.47 -48.23 -48.70
C LYS A 9 18.33 -46.82 -48.10
N GLU A 10 18.52 -45.78 -48.91
CA GLU A 10 18.39 -44.38 -48.47
C GLU A 10 16.97 -44.08 -47.94
N LEU A 11 15.94 -44.66 -48.55
CA LEU A 11 14.56 -44.61 -48.05
C LEU A 11 14.39 -45.33 -46.70
N HIS A 12 15.02 -46.48 -46.48
CA HIS A 12 14.99 -47.14 -45.16
C HIS A 12 15.78 -46.35 -44.10
N ASP A 13 16.99 -45.90 -44.41
CA ASP A 13 17.82 -45.08 -43.53
C ASP A 13 17.08 -43.78 -43.11
N GLU A 14 16.27 -43.17 -44.00
CA GLU A 14 15.45 -41.99 -43.69
C GLU A 14 14.16 -42.33 -42.93
N ILE A 15 13.49 -43.45 -43.24
CA ILE A 15 12.33 -43.94 -42.46
C ILE A 15 12.72 -44.19 -41.00
N ASP A 16 13.89 -44.79 -40.75
CA ASP A 16 14.37 -45.05 -39.38
C ASP A 16 14.71 -43.76 -38.63
N ARG A 17 15.27 -42.73 -39.30
CA ARG A 17 15.46 -41.38 -38.73
C ARG A 17 14.14 -40.73 -38.36
N LEU A 18 13.15 -40.76 -39.26
CA LEU A 18 11.82 -40.17 -39.01
C LEU A 18 11.10 -40.91 -37.88
N ALA A 19 11.17 -42.25 -37.85
CA ALA A 19 10.61 -43.06 -36.78
C ALA A 19 11.29 -42.76 -35.42
N GLN A 20 12.60 -42.52 -35.40
CA GLN A 20 13.29 -42.11 -34.17
C GLN A 20 12.90 -40.69 -33.74
N SER A 21 12.86 -39.74 -34.68
CA SER A 21 12.47 -38.35 -34.41
C SER A 21 11.05 -38.27 -33.84
N ASN A 22 10.10 -39.06 -34.37
CA ASN A 22 8.76 -39.18 -33.81
C ASN A 22 8.76 -39.73 -32.38
N ARG A 23 9.53 -40.80 -32.09
CA ARG A 23 9.68 -41.33 -30.72
C ARG A 23 10.31 -40.34 -29.74
N ASP A 24 11.07 -39.37 -30.21
CA ASP A 24 11.63 -38.27 -29.39
C ASP A 24 10.61 -37.13 -29.20
N TYR A 25 9.82 -36.80 -30.24
CA TYR A 25 8.70 -35.85 -30.14
C TYR A 25 7.57 -36.36 -29.22
N GLU A 26 7.20 -37.63 -29.30
CA GLU A 26 6.20 -38.26 -28.42
C GLU A 26 6.59 -38.13 -26.94
N ARG A 27 7.83 -38.51 -26.58
CA ARG A 27 8.36 -38.35 -25.21
C ARG A 27 8.42 -36.89 -24.78
N ARG A 28 8.79 -35.97 -25.68
CA ARG A 28 8.80 -34.53 -25.36
C ARG A 28 7.40 -33.98 -25.13
N THR A 29 6.41 -34.43 -25.92
CA THR A 29 5.01 -34.05 -25.79
C THR A 29 4.45 -34.55 -24.46
N HIS A 30 4.64 -35.83 -24.14
CA HIS A 30 4.18 -36.41 -22.88
C HIS A 30 4.78 -35.74 -21.63
N ASN A 31 6.07 -35.39 -21.68
CA ASN A 31 6.71 -34.63 -20.60
C ASN A 31 6.10 -33.21 -20.46
N LEU A 32 5.82 -32.53 -21.57
CA LEU A 32 5.18 -31.21 -21.57
C LEU A 32 3.73 -31.27 -21.07
N GLU A 33 2.95 -32.28 -21.45
CA GLU A 33 1.59 -32.52 -20.92
C GLU A 33 1.63 -32.66 -19.39
N ARG A 34 2.55 -33.47 -18.86
CA ARG A 34 2.69 -33.68 -17.41
C ARG A 34 3.15 -32.41 -16.68
N ASP A 35 4.06 -31.65 -17.27
CA ASP A 35 4.51 -30.36 -16.72
C ASP A 35 3.43 -29.27 -16.80
N ILE A 36 2.50 -29.34 -17.76
CA ILE A 36 1.32 -28.46 -17.84
C ILE A 36 0.35 -28.79 -16.70
N VAL A 37 -0.02 -30.06 -16.51
CA VAL A 37 -0.95 -30.48 -15.43
C VAL A 37 -0.44 -30.02 -14.06
N LEU A 38 0.85 -30.26 -13.75
CA LEU A 38 1.46 -29.83 -12.48
C LEU A 38 1.45 -28.29 -12.30
N ARG A 39 1.50 -27.52 -13.39
CA ARG A 39 1.39 -26.05 -13.34
C ARG A 39 -0.05 -25.60 -13.17
N GLU A 40 -1.01 -26.24 -13.82
CA GLU A 40 -2.45 -25.97 -13.66
C GLU A 40 -2.93 -26.26 -12.24
N GLU A 41 -2.45 -27.34 -11.62
CA GLU A 41 -2.68 -27.64 -10.20
C GLU A 41 -2.09 -26.56 -9.28
N ARG A 42 -0.84 -26.12 -9.54
CA ARG A 42 -0.21 -25.06 -8.74
C ARG A 42 -0.85 -23.69 -8.92
N ILE A 43 -1.32 -23.36 -10.13
CA ILE A 43 -2.08 -22.14 -10.40
C ILE A 43 -3.38 -22.16 -9.60
N ARG A 44 -4.16 -23.24 -9.68
CA ARG A 44 -5.43 -23.39 -8.96
C ARG A 44 -5.28 -23.25 -7.44
N TYR A 45 -4.23 -23.85 -6.87
CA TYR A 45 -3.90 -23.68 -5.45
C TYR A 45 -3.62 -22.20 -5.09
N LEU A 46 -2.86 -21.49 -5.92
CA LEU A 46 -2.55 -20.07 -5.70
C LEU A 46 -3.76 -19.15 -5.90
N GLU A 47 -4.68 -19.51 -6.80
CA GLU A 47 -5.97 -18.82 -6.97
C GLU A 47 -6.87 -19.00 -5.74
N GLU A 48 -6.91 -20.20 -5.15
CA GLU A 48 -7.65 -20.49 -3.92
C GLU A 48 -7.01 -19.80 -2.69
N GLU A 49 -5.68 -19.84 -2.54
CA GLU A 49 -4.94 -19.14 -1.49
C GLU A 49 -5.15 -17.61 -1.58
N LEU A 50 -5.12 -17.04 -2.79
CA LEU A 50 -5.41 -15.62 -3.03
C LEU A 50 -6.87 -15.26 -2.74
N ALA A 51 -7.83 -16.10 -3.13
CA ALA A 51 -9.25 -15.86 -2.84
C ALA A 51 -9.53 -15.81 -1.33
N ASN A 52 -8.98 -16.78 -0.57
CA ASN A 52 -9.09 -16.82 0.89
C ASN A 52 -8.46 -15.58 1.56
N ALA A 53 -7.31 -15.13 1.07
CA ALA A 53 -6.65 -13.91 1.57
C ALA A 53 -7.47 -12.63 1.27
N ILE A 54 -8.12 -12.57 0.11
CA ILE A 54 -9.03 -11.46 -0.25
C ILE A 54 -10.27 -11.46 0.64
N GLU A 55 -10.86 -12.63 0.93
CA GLU A 55 -12.04 -12.72 1.79
C GLU A 55 -11.73 -12.28 3.23
N LEU A 56 -10.62 -12.76 3.82
CA LEU A 56 -10.14 -12.31 5.14
C LEU A 56 -9.95 -10.79 5.19
N SER A 57 -9.30 -10.20 4.18
CA SER A 57 -9.07 -8.75 4.11
C SER A 57 -10.36 -7.93 3.93
N ILE A 58 -11.40 -8.51 3.31
CA ILE A 58 -12.74 -7.90 3.25
C ILE A 58 -13.40 -7.92 4.63
N GLN A 59 -13.33 -9.04 5.36
CA GLN A 59 -13.90 -9.17 6.70
C GLN A 59 -13.23 -8.19 7.69
N GLU A 60 -11.90 -8.12 7.72
CA GLU A 60 -11.14 -7.16 8.55
C GLU A 60 -11.55 -5.69 8.25
N ARG A 61 -11.74 -5.34 6.97
CA ARG A 61 -12.19 -4.00 6.58
C ARG A 61 -13.58 -3.68 7.10
N GLU A 62 -14.52 -4.63 7.03
CA GLU A 62 -15.89 -4.43 7.51
C GLU A 62 -15.97 -4.28 9.03
N GLU A 63 -15.13 -5.00 9.79
CA GLU A 63 -15.00 -4.80 11.24
C GLU A 63 -14.42 -3.41 11.58
N LEU A 64 -13.36 -2.98 10.88
CA LEU A 64 -12.75 -1.66 11.07
C LEU A 64 -13.71 -0.51 10.68
N GLU A 65 -14.47 -0.64 9.59
CA GLU A 65 -15.48 0.36 9.21
C GLU A 65 -16.60 0.49 10.26
N LYS A 66 -16.98 -0.62 10.88
CA LYS A 66 -17.95 -0.67 12.00
C LYS A 66 -17.38 -0.02 13.25
N GLU A 67 -16.15 -0.33 13.66
CA GLU A 67 -15.51 0.34 14.81
C GLU A 67 -15.37 1.85 14.58
N ILE A 68 -14.90 2.26 13.40
CA ILE A 68 -14.81 3.67 13.00
C ILE A 68 -16.19 4.35 13.05
N SER A 69 -17.27 3.65 12.70
CA SER A 69 -18.65 4.15 12.80
C SER A 69 -19.07 4.39 14.25
N ASP A 70 -18.77 3.48 15.17
CA ASP A 70 -19.10 3.64 16.59
C ASP A 70 -18.22 4.67 17.31
N LEU A 71 -16.92 4.72 17.00
CA LEU A 71 -16.02 5.78 17.47
C LEU A 71 -16.50 7.18 17.04
N LYS A 72 -16.97 7.35 15.79
CA LYS A 72 -17.58 8.61 15.32
C LYS A 72 -18.81 9.00 16.16
N LYS A 73 -19.68 8.05 16.53
CA LYS A 73 -20.85 8.29 17.40
C LYS A 73 -20.44 8.71 18.82
N ILE A 74 -19.38 8.10 19.36
CA ILE A 74 -18.83 8.44 20.69
C ILE A 74 -18.22 9.84 20.68
N VAL A 75 -17.36 10.16 19.70
CA VAL A 75 -16.73 11.49 19.56
C VAL A 75 -17.78 12.60 19.41
N TYR A 76 -18.83 12.38 18.61
CA TYR A 76 -19.93 13.35 18.48
C TYR A 76 -20.67 13.59 19.80
N ARG A 77 -20.92 12.53 20.58
CA ARG A 77 -21.55 12.61 21.91
C ARG A 77 -20.69 13.39 22.90
N LEU A 78 -19.40 13.07 22.98
CA LEU A 78 -18.44 13.74 23.86
C LEU A 78 -18.26 15.21 23.49
N LYS A 79 -18.19 15.56 22.19
CA LYS A 79 -18.12 16.95 21.74
C LYS A 79 -19.31 17.77 22.22
N LYS A 80 -20.53 17.21 22.15
CA LYS A 80 -21.75 17.86 22.65
C LYS A 80 -21.76 18.02 24.18
N GLU A 81 -21.18 17.06 24.91
CA GLU A 81 -21.04 17.15 26.37
C GLU A 81 -20.03 18.22 26.80
N ILE A 82 -18.93 18.38 26.07
CA ILE A 82 -17.94 19.46 26.27
C ILE A 82 -18.61 20.82 26.01
N GLU A 83 -19.28 20.99 24.85
CA GLU A 83 -19.95 22.24 24.49
C GLU A 83 -21.05 22.65 25.49
N GLN A 84 -21.65 21.69 26.19
CA GLN A 84 -22.57 21.95 27.30
C GLN A 84 -21.83 22.41 28.57
N LYS A 85 -20.74 21.72 28.93
CA LYS A 85 -19.91 22.06 30.10
C LYS A 85 -19.23 23.42 29.97
N ASP A 86 -18.82 23.83 28.77
CA ASP A 86 -18.24 25.15 28.53
C ASP A 86 -19.25 26.27 28.82
N LYS A 87 -20.52 26.08 28.44
CA LYS A 87 -21.62 27.04 28.74
C LYS A 87 -21.93 27.11 30.24
N GLU A 88 -21.89 25.97 30.93
CA GLU A 88 -22.00 25.92 32.39
C GLU A 88 -20.82 26.62 33.07
N LEU A 89 -19.59 26.44 32.55
CA LEU A 89 -18.37 27.06 33.07
C LEU A 89 -18.43 28.59 32.94
N ILE A 90 -18.76 29.11 31.76
CA ILE A 90 -18.99 30.56 31.53
C ILE A 90 -20.08 31.10 32.49
N THR A 91 -21.13 30.33 32.75
CA THR A 91 -22.19 30.71 33.71
C THR A 91 -21.65 30.80 35.14
N ARG A 92 -20.71 29.92 35.54
CA ARG A 92 -20.04 29.98 36.85
C ARG A 92 -19.02 31.11 36.96
N GLU A 93 -18.28 31.42 35.90
CA GLU A 93 -17.35 32.56 35.86
C GLU A 93 -18.07 33.89 36.05
N ASN A 94 -19.22 34.08 35.38
CA ASN A 94 -20.07 35.26 35.59
C ASN A 94 -20.58 35.36 37.05
N GLN A 95 -20.97 34.24 37.67
CA GLN A 95 -21.34 34.20 39.09
C GLN A 95 -20.17 34.58 40.02
N LEU A 96 -18.95 34.10 39.73
CA LEU A 96 -17.75 34.46 40.48
C LEU A 96 -17.40 35.94 40.34
N ALA A 97 -17.49 36.51 39.13
CA ALA A 97 -17.28 37.94 38.90
C ALA A 97 -18.28 38.82 39.68
N GLU A 98 -19.55 38.38 39.78
CA GLU A 98 -20.53 39.03 40.65
C GLU A 98 -20.15 38.96 42.14
N PHE A 99 -19.71 37.79 42.64
CA PHE A 99 -19.26 37.64 44.02
C PHE A 99 -18.05 38.54 44.33
N ASP A 100 -17.10 38.65 43.41
CA ASP A 100 -15.94 39.53 43.48
C ASP A 100 -16.34 41.01 43.66
N VAL A 101 -17.34 41.48 42.90
CA VAL A 101 -17.88 42.84 43.00
C VAL A 101 -18.62 43.05 44.34
N ARG A 102 -19.37 42.05 44.81
CA ARG A 102 -20.04 42.07 46.12
C ARG A 102 -19.01 42.11 47.26
N GLU A 103 -17.94 41.33 47.17
CA GLU A 103 -16.85 41.28 48.17
C GLU A 103 -16.08 42.61 48.24
N LYS A 104 -15.74 43.20 47.09
CA LYS A 104 -15.11 44.54 47.00
C LYS A 104 -16.00 45.63 47.62
N LYS A 105 -17.32 45.58 47.41
CA LYS A 105 -18.29 46.48 48.06
C LYS A 105 -18.34 46.26 49.58
N LEU A 106 -18.41 45.01 50.05
CA LEU A 106 -18.41 44.66 51.47
C LEU A 106 -17.12 45.11 52.18
N LYS A 107 -15.94 44.81 51.61
CA LYS A 107 -14.64 45.24 52.14
C LYS A 107 -14.54 46.77 52.26
N THR A 108 -15.10 47.51 51.31
CA THR A 108 -15.12 48.98 51.35
C THR A 108 -16.04 49.50 52.46
N ARG A 109 -17.26 48.97 52.54
CA ARG A 109 -18.27 49.31 53.56
C ARG A 109 -17.83 48.96 54.99
N ILE A 110 -17.12 47.84 55.18
CA ILE A 110 -16.46 47.50 56.45
C ILE A 110 -15.40 48.56 56.79
N ARG A 111 -14.56 48.95 55.83
CA ARG A 111 -13.51 49.96 56.02
C ARG A 111 -14.07 51.36 56.33
N GLU A 112 -15.28 51.67 55.86
CA GLU A 112 -16.04 52.88 56.23
C GLU A 112 -16.61 52.77 57.65
N ILE A 113 -17.23 51.65 58.01
CA ILE A 113 -17.75 51.38 59.36
C ILE A 113 -16.62 51.46 60.40
N SER A 114 -15.45 50.88 60.12
CA SER A 114 -14.26 50.98 60.96
C SER A 114 -13.71 52.40 61.12
N LYS A 115 -14.01 53.32 60.19
CA LYS A 115 -13.67 54.75 60.30
C LYS A 115 -14.75 55.57 61.03
N SER A 116 -16.02 55.18 60.92
CA SER A 116 -17.15 55.87 61.57
C SER A 116 -17.49 55.34 62.97
N ALA A 117 -16.85 54.25 63.43
CA ALA A 117 -17.11 53.60 64.72
C ALA A 117 -16.58 54.35 65.95
N GLY A 118 -16.71 55.68 65.97
CA GLY A 118 -16.67 56.47 67.20
C GLY A 118 -17.96 56.25 68.01
N ASN A 119 -18.01 55.18 68.80
CA ASN A 119 -19.04 54.84 69.79
C ASN A 119 -20.53 55.01 69.37
N THR A 120 -21.18 53.92 68.96
CA THR A 120 -22.62 53.74 69.23
C THR A 120 -23.05 52.27 69.16
N HIS A 121 -24.09 51.92 69.92
CA HIS A 121 -24.56 50.54 70.12
C HIS A 121 -24.89 49.77 68.82
N LYS A 122 -25.30 50.45 67.74
CA LYS A 122 -25.52 49.83 66.41
C LYS A 122 -24.27 49.15 65.84
N ALA A 123 -23.07 49.61 66.20
CA ALA A 123 -21.83 48.97 65.78
C ALA A 123 -21.72 47.53 66.30
N TYR A 124 -22.07 47.27 67.56
CA TYR A 124 -22.04 45.91 68.13
C TYR A 124 -22.98 44.95 67.40
N THR A 125 -24.20 45.39 67.05
CA THR A 125 -25.16 44.55 66.30
C THR A 125 -24.68 44.28 64.86
N GLN A 126 -24.00 45.24 64.23
CA GLN A 126 -23.41 45.09 62.90
C GLN A 126 -22.19 44.14 62.93
N THR A 127 -21.33 44.28 63.95
CA THR A 127 -20.16 43.42 64.16
C THR A 127 -20.55 41.98 64.47
N ALA A 128 -21.57 41.75 65.31
CA ALA A 128 -22.07 40.40 65.60
C ALA A 128 -22.49 39.67 64.31
N LYS A 129 -23.30 40.31 63.45
CA LYS A 129 -23.70 39.73 62.15
C LYS A 129 -22.52 39.46 61.21
N LEU A 130 -21.51 40.33 61.22
CA LEU A 130 -20.28 40.13 60.46
C LEU A 130 -19.40 39.00 61.04
N ILE A 131 -19.51 38.69 62.32
CA ILE A 131 -18.85 37.52 62.95
C ILE A 131 -19.59 36.24 62.52
N ASP A 132 -20.92 36.18 62.65
CA ASP A 132 -21.73 35.04 62.21
C ASP A 132 -21.51 34.70 60.72
N GLU A 133 -21.46 35.74 59.86
CA GLU A 133 -21.22 35.57 58.43
C GLU A 133 -19.77 35.13 58.13
N ASN A 134 -18.77 35.60 58.89
CA ASN A 134 -17.40 35.07 58.82
C ASN A 134 -17.31 33.60 59.27
N GLU A 135 -18.07 33.19 60.29
CA GLU A 135 -18.11 31.78 60.69
C GLU A 135 -18.80 30.89 59.66
N ARG A 136 -19.84 31.38 58.98
CA ARG A 136 -20.47 30.65 57.88
C ARG A 136 -19.49 30.50 56.72
N LEU A 137 -18.82 31.59 56.33
CA LEU A 137 -17.81 31.58 55.27
C LEU A 137 -16.60 30.68 55.62
N LYS A 138 -16.14 30.65 56.88
CA LYS A 138 -15.15 29.66 57.35
C LYS A 138 -15.62 28.23 57.11
N ARG A 139 -16.85 27.90 57.54
CA ARG A 139 -17.44 26.56 57.35
C ARG A 139 -17.57 26.20 55.87
N GLU A 140 -17.98 27.13 55.00
CA GLU A 140 -18.02 26.94 53.55
C GLU A 140 -16.60 26.71 52.97
N ILE A 141 -15.61 27.52 53.38
CA ILE A 141 -14.19 27.37 52.98
C ILE A 141 -13.59 26.04 53.42
N ASP A 142 -13.84 25.60 54.66
CA ASP A 142 -13.29 24.34 55.17
C ASP A 142 -13.98 23.11 54.54
N THR A 143 -15.28 23.23 54.20
CA THR A 143 -15.99 22.23 53.38
C THR A 143 -15.40 22.16 51.96
N LEU A 144 -15.07 23.30 51.35
CA LEU A 144 -14.40 23.34 50.04
C LEU A 144 -12.99 22.75 50.09
N LYS A 145 -12.19 23.04 51.13
CA LYS A 145 -10.87 22.41 51.34
C LYS A 145 -10.99 20.88 51.48
N TYR A 146 -12.00 20.39 52.19
CA TYR A 146 -12.26 18.95 52.32
C TYR A 146 -12.57 18.32 50.96
N ASN A 147 -13.48 18.93 50.18
CA ASN A 147 -13.86 18.46 48.85
C ASN A 147 -12.71 18.52 47.83
N LEU A 148 -11.82 19.51 47.94
CA LEU A 148 -10.59 19.58 47.14
C LEU A 148 -9.62 18.46 47.54
N ARG A 149 -9.37 18.25 48.84
CA ARG A 149 -8.50 17.16 49.32
C ARG A 149 -9.02 15.77 48.94
N ASP A 150 -10.34 15.55 48.97
CA ASP A 150 -10.98 14.33 48.46
C ASP A 150 -10.74 14.14 46.95
N ARG A 151 -10.86 15.19 46.15
CA ARG A 151 -10.54 15.17 44.72
C ARG A 151 -9.06 14.88 44.47
N ASP A 152 -8.15 15.52 45.20
CA ASP A 152 -6.71 15.32 45.09
C ASP A 152 -6.32 13.88 45.46
N ASN A 153 -6.90 13.33 46.54
CA ASN A 153 -6.73 11.92 46.92
C ASN A 153 -7.23 10.98 45.82
N LYS A 154 -8.40 11.25 45.21
CA LYS A 154 -8.94 10.45 44.10
C LYS A 154 -8.11 10.59 42.81
N LEU A 155 -7.51 11.76 42.58
CA LEU A 155 -6.59 12.01 41.45
C LEU A 155 -5.27 11.25 41.67
N ALA A 156 -4.73 11.28 42.88
CA ALA A 156 -3.55 10.53 43.28
C ALA A 156 -3.78 9.02 43.17
N GLN A 157 -4.91 8.49 43.66
CA GLN A 157 -5.28 7.07 43.53
C GLN A 157 -5.37 6.64 42.06
N LYS A 158 -5.95 7.48 41.18
CA LYS A 158 -5.95 7.24 39.73
C LYS A 158 -4.55 7.29 39.12
N LYS A 159 -3.68 8.22 39.57
CA LYS A 159 -2.29 8.32 39.13
C LYS A 159 -1.51 7.05 39.51
N THR A 160 -1.61 6.59 40.75
CA THR A 160 -1.04 5.31 41.19
C THR A 160 -1.54 4.17 40.33
N ARG A 161 -2.86 4.07 40.09
CA ARG A 161 -3.42 3.00 39.24
C ARG A 161 -2.91 3.04 37.78
N ILE A 162 -2.62 4.21 37.23
CA ILE A 162 -1.98 4.35 35.91
C ILE A 162 -0.51 3.90 35.97
N THR A 163 0.22 4.26 37.04
CA THR A 163 1.59 3.76 37.27
C THR A 163 1.59 2.23 37.40
N ASP A 164 0.69 1.63 38.19
CA ASP A 164 0.56 0.17 38.33
C ASP A 164 0.35 -0.50 36.97
N LEU A 165 -0.54 0.05 36.14
CA LEU A 165 -0.85 -0.48 34.80
C LEU A 165 0.32 -0.31 33.81
N HIS A 166 1.09 0.79 33.91
CA HIS A 166 2.33 0.94 33.16
C HIS A 166 3.39 -0.07 33.61
N CYS A 167 3.58 -0.28 34.92
CA CYS A 167 4.49 -1.30 35.44
C CYS A 167 4.06 -2.73 35.02
N GLN A 168 2.76 -3.03 34.98
CA GLN A 168 2.24 -4.30 34.48
C GLN A 168 2.46 -4.49 32.98
N ASN A 169 2.20 -3.48 32.15
CA ASN A 169 2.48 -3.54 30.71
C ASN A 169 3.99 -3.64 30.42
N PHE A 170 4.83 -2.95 31.22
CA PHE A 170 6.28 -3.03 31.11
C PHE A 170 6.77 -4.43 31.50
N ALA A 171 6.29 -5.01 32.61
CA ALA A 171 6.59 -6.39 33.00
C ALA A 171 6.14 -7.43 31.96
N LEU A 172 4.94 -7.27 31.36
CA LEU A 172 4.47 -8.12 30.26
C LEU A 172 5.33 -7.96 28.99
N THR A 173 5.86 -6.77 28.74
CA THR A 173 6.78 -6.52 27.63
C THR A 173 8.15 -7.15 27.88
N LEU A 174 8.69 -7.03 29.10
CA LEU A 174 9.92 -7.69 29.52
C LEU A 174 9.79 -9.22 29.48
N LEU A 175 8.65 -9.78 29.89
CA LEU A 175 8.37 -11.22 29.75
C LEU A 175 8.37 -11.62 28.27
N ARG A 176 7.65 -10.93 27.39
CA ARG A 176 7.66 -11.22 25.94
C ARG A 176 9.03 -11.07 25.29
N TYR A 177 9.88 -10.15 25.77
CA TYR A 177 11.28 -10.05 25.34
C TYR A 177 12.10 -11.22 25.87
N ARG A 178 11.93 -11.62 27.14
CA ARG A 178 12.56 -12.80 27.73
C ARG A 178 12.16 -14.06 26.98
N ASP A 179 10.88 -14.29 26.73
CA ASP A 179 10.37 -15.44 25.96
C ASP A 179 11.03 -15.52 24.58
N ARG A 180 11.21 -14.38 23.89
CA ARG A 180 11.93 -14.30 22.62
C ARG A 180 13.43 -14.57 22.75
N VAL A 181 14.08 -14.07 23.79
CA VAL A 181 15.51 -14.33 24.05
C VAL A 181 15.74 -15.78 24.46
N GLU A 182 14.83 -16.40 25.22
CA GLU A 182 14.87 -17.84 25.51
C GLU A 182 14.56 -18.68 24.26
N LEU A 183 13.70 -18.22 23.35
CA LEU A 183 13.50 -18.86 22.04
C LEU A 183 14.75 -18.78 21.15
N ILE A 184 15.42 -17.61 21.11
CA ILE A 184 16.68 -17.41 20.38
C ILE A 184 17.77 -18.27 21.03
N ASN A 185 17.96 -18.21 22.34
CA ASN A 185 18.93 -19.03 23.06
C ASN A 185 18.65 -20.54 22.90
N THR A 186 17.40 -20.98 22.76
CA THR A 186 17.10 -22.41 22.48
C THR A 186 17.36 -22.79 21.03
N GLN A 187 17.16 -21.90 20.06
CA GLN A 187 17.63 -22.12 18.68
C GLN A 187 19.16 -22.11 18.59
N GLU A 188 19.83 -21.17 19.25
CA GLU A 188 21.29 -21.07 19.30
C GLU A 188 21.92 -22.22 20.08
N THR A 189 21.32 -22.71 21.18
CA THR A 189 21.82 -23.93 21.85
C THR A 189 21.52 -25.21 21.07
N LEU A 190 20.49 -25.25 20.22
CA LEU A 190 20.28 -26.36 19.28
C LEU A 190 21.30 -26.32 18.12
N GLN A 191 21.64 -25.14 17.59
CA GLN A 191 22.72 -24.98 16.61
C GLN A 191 24.10 -25.25 17.23
N ASN A 192 24.35 -24.73 18.43
CA ASN A 192 25.59 -24.98 19.15
C ASN A 192 25.70 -26.46 19.57
N ALA A 193 24.62 -27.16 19.91
CA ALA A 193 24.66 -28.61 20.11
C ALA A 193 24.98 -29.40 18.81
N GLN A 194 24.74 -28.85 17.63
CA GLN A 194 25.19 -29.43 16.35
C GLN A 194 26.68 -29.13 16.07
N ILE A 195 27.26 -28.11 16.70
CA ILE A 195 28.66 -27.66 16.50
C ILE A 195 29.59 -28.19 17.61
N TRP A 196 29.14 -28.23 18.87
CA TRP A 196 29.88 -28.67 20.05
C TRP A 196 30.10 -30.20 20.10
N ASN A 197 29.60 -30.94 19.11
CA ASN A 197 29.99 -32.34 18.85
C ASN A 197 31.32 -32.45 18.07
N ILE A 198 32.04 -31.34 17.84
CA ILE A 198 33.23 -31.29 16.94
C ILE A 198 34.52 -30.85 17.66
N GLU A 199 34.47 -30.05 18.74
CA GLU A 199 35.67 -29.47 19.40
C GLU A 199 35.64 -29.64 20.94
N ASN A 200 36.82 -29.69 21.58
CA ASN A 200 37.08 -30.43 22.83
C ASN A 200 37.26 -29.60 24.13
N GLU A 201 37.42 -30.36 25.23
CA GLU A 201 37.80 -30.04 26.62
C GLU A 201 39.00 -29.07 26.82
N TYR A 202 39.07 -28.37 27.97
CA TYR A 202 40.15 -28.43 29.01
C TYR A 202 40.18 -27.23 30.03
N GLU A 203 40.31 -27.51 31.34
CA GLU A 203 40.99 -26.75 32.46
C GLU A 203 40.59 -25.25 32.81
N SER A 204 40.96 -24.54 33.93
CA SER A 204 41.34 -24.78 35.38
C SER A 204 41.85 -23.41 36.02
N ASP A 205 41.86 -22.98 37.31
CA ASP A 205 41.16 -23.22 38.62
C ASP A 205 41.54 -22.14 39.71
N GLU A 206 41.02 -22.26 40.97
CA GLU A 206 41.65 -21.92 42.31
C GLU A 206 41.62 -20.52 43.08
N ASN A 207 41.51 -20.60 44.44
CA ASN A 207 42.10 -19.80 45.60
C ASN A 207 41.88 -18.24 45.83
N SER A 208 42.24 -17.53 46.94
CA SER A 208 42.21 -17.64 48.46
C SER A 208 42.77 -16.30 49.13
N GLN A 209 42.85 -15.92 50.45
CA GLN A 209 42.11 -16.10 51.73
C GLN A 209 42.69 -15.19 52.92
N ASP A 210 41.89 -14.83 53.96
CA ASP A 210 42.22 -14.65 55.43
C ASP A 210 42.74 -13.35 56.18
N SER A 211 42.50 -13.32 57.52
CA SER A 211 43.30 -12.76 58.69
C SER A 211 42.90 -11.52 59.59
N TYR A 212 43.68 -11.25 60.68
CA TYR A 212 43.30 -10.75 62.06
C TYR A 212 44.17 -9.61 62.71
N THR A 213 43.78 -8.97 63.87
CA THR A 213 44.55 -8.78 65.18
C THR A 213 44.23 -7.61 66.20
N SER A 214 44.26 -7.92 67.52
CA SER A 214 44.83 -7.23 68.74
C SER A 214 44.26 -6.04 69.61
N ASP A 215 44.77 -6.01 70.87
CA ASP A 215 44.58 -5.21 72.15
C ASP A 215 45.30 -3.81 72.18
N PRO A 216 45.33 -2.92 73.25
CA PRO A 216 45.37 -3.14 74.73
C PRO A 216 44.79 -2.02 75.69
N ASP A 217 45.10 -2.04 77.02
CA ASP A 217 45.62 -0.88 77.82
C ASP A 217 46.20 -1.29 79.22
N MET A 218 47.03 -0.44 79.85
CA MET A 218 47.89 -0.74 81.03
C MET A 218 47.85 0.28 82.20
N ALA A 219 47.27 1.48 82.05
CA ALA A 219 47.49 2.61 82.98
C ALA A 219 47.10 2.35 84.46
N THR A 220 46.03 1.60 84.71
CA THR A 220 45.40 1.44 86.05
C THR A 220 46.24 0.72 87.13
N ILE A 221 47.41 0.19 86.78
CA ILE A 221 48.25 -0.60 87.71
C ILE A 221 49.18 0.30 88.55
N ALA A 222 49.60 1.46 88.02
CA ALA A 222 50.57 2.34 88.67
C ALA A 222 50.03 2.97 89.97
N GLU A 223 48.86 3.63 89.93
CA GLU A 223 48.24 4.29 91.09
C GLU A 223 48.01 3.35 92.30
N LEU A 224 47.91 2.05 92.04
CA LEU A 224 47.72 1.02 93.07
C LEU A 224 49.00 0.65 93.81
N ALA A 225 50.18 0.81 93.20
CA ALA A 225 51.46 0.59 93.86
C ALA A 225 51.74 1.69 94.89
N ASP A 226 51.64 2.96 94.46
CA ASP A 226 51.86 4.14 95.30
C ASP A 226 50.92 4.16 96.52
N THR A 227 49.67 3.71 96.33
CA THR A 227 48.67 3.61 97.40
C THR A 227 48.96 2.48 98.40
N ILE A 228 49.76 1.47 98.03
CA ILE A 228 50.12 0.35 98.92
C ILE A 228 51.32 0.70 99.79
N ASP A 229 52.37 1.31 99.22
CA ASP A 229 53.58 1.69 99.97
C ASP A 229 53.25 2.66 101.13
N GLY A 230 52.47 3.71 100.87
CA GLY A 230 52.10 4.71 101.88
C GLY A 230 51.28 4.19 103.08
N TYR A 231 50.87 2.92 103.08
CA TYR A 231 50.18 2.27 104.21
C TYR A 231 51.07 1.31 105.01
N LEU A 232 52.29 0.99 104.56
CA LEU A 232 53.18 0.04 105.24
C LEU A 232 53.95 0.67 106.42
N ASP A 233 54.17 1.99 106.39
CA ASP A 233 54.96 2.72 107.40
C ASP A 233 54.24 2.95 108.76
N ASN A 234 52.96 2.58 108.90
CA ASN A 234 52.18 2.90 110.11
C ASN A 234 51.87 1.65 110.99
N PRO A 235 52.65 1.39 112.06
CA PRO A 235 52.54 0.19 112.87
C PRO A 235 51.28 0.09 113.75
N GLY A 236 50.44 1.13 113.81
CA GLY A 236 49.15 1.09 114.52
C GLY A 236 47.99 0.48 113.72
N THR A 237 48.19 0.15 112.45
CA THR A 237 47.09 -0.09 111.51
C THR A 237 46.52 -1.51 111.61
N ASN A 238 45.23 -1.61 111.97
CA ASN A 238 44.57 -2.89 112.27
C ASN A 238 44.35 -3.73 110.98
N ARG A 239 45.10 -4.84 110.83
CA ARG A 239 45.19 -5.70 109.61
C ARG A 239 43.85 -6.02 108.94
N THR A 240 42.79 -6.20 109.71
CA THR A 240 41.44 -6.52 109.22
C THR A 240 40.85 -5.41 108.34
N ILE A 241 41.14 -4.14 108.65
CA ILE A 241 40.64 -2.97 107.91
C ILE A 241 41.30 -2.91 106.53
N LEU A 242 42.64 -2.97 106.50
CA LEU A 242 43.45 -3.05 105.27
C LEU A 242 42.98 -4.20 104.36
N SER A 243 42.80 -5.41 104.91
CA SER A 243 42.31 -6.56 104.14
C SER A 243 40.95 -6.30 103.49
N ASN A 244 40.04 -5.60 104.20
CA ASN A 244 38.70 -5.28 103.68
C ASN A 244 38.69 -4.13 102.67
N GLN A 245 39.59 -3.15 102.79
CA GLN A 245 39.80 -2.09 101.80
C GLN A 245 40.38 -2.67 100.50
N ILE A 246 41.45 -3.46 100.57
CA ILE A 246 42.03 -4.16 99.42
C ILE A 246 40.95 -5.03 98.74
N LYS A 247 40.21 -5.85 99.50
CA LYS A 247 39.08 -6.65 98.98
C LYS A 247 37.92 -5.83 98.40
N ARG A 248 37.79 -4.53 98.68
CA ARG A 248 36.84 -3.64 97.98
C ARG A 248 37.44 -3.14 96.67
N VAL A 249 38.67 -2.62 96.70
CA VAL A 249 39.38 -2.09 95.54
C VAL A 249 39.58 -3.17 94.47
N THR A 250 40.05 -4.37 94.82
CA THR A 250 40.18 -5.49 93.86
C THR A 250 38.86 -5.89 93.20
N ARG A 251 37.72 -5.75 93.89
CA ARG A 251 36.39 -5.99 93.30
C ARG A 251 35.94 -4.85 92.39
N GLN A 252 36.31 -3.61 92.68
CA GLN A 252 36.05 -2.47 91.80
C GLN A 252 36.89 -2.56 90.52
N ILE A 253 38.17 -2.94 90.63
CA ILE A 253 39.06 -3.17 89.49
C ILE A 253 38.49 -4.29 88.59
N ARG A 254 38.16 -5.46 89.15
CA ARG A 254 37.55 -6.56 88.36
C ARG A 254 36.23 -6.15 87.69
N ARG A 255 35.41 -5.30 88.33
CA ARG A 255 34.19 -4.76 87.69
C ARG A 255 34.53 -3.80 86.54
N LYS A 256 35.45 -2.85 86.74
CA LYS A 256 35.90 -1.94 85.67
C LYS A 256 36.50 -2.71 84.49
N TYR A 257 37.34 -3.71 84.77
CA TYR A 257 37.97 -4.56 83.75
C TYR A 257 36.93 -5.35 82.94
N ASN A 258 36.01 -6.05 83.61
CA ASN A 258 34.94 -6.80 82.94
C ASN A 258 34.03 -5.88 82.11
N ASN A 259 33.72 -4.68 82.62
CA ASN A 259 32.96 -3.68 81.86
C ASN A 259 33.74 -3.24 80.61
N LEU A 260 35.00 -2.80 80.76
CA LEU A 260 35.84 -2.35 79.65
C LEU A 260 35.99 -3.42 78.56
N GLN A 261 36.19 -4.69 78.95
CA GLN A 261 36.26 -5.81 78.00
C GLN A 261 34.92 -6.07 77.31
N THR A 262 33.79 -5.83 77.98
CA THR A 262 32.45 -5.91 77.38
C THR A 262 32.20 -4.75 76.42
N ASP A 263 32.59 -3.53 76.80
CA ASP A 263 32.44 -2.31 76.02
C ASP A 263 33.31 -2.37 74.74
N LEU A 264 34.54 -2.90 74.83
CA LEU A 264 35.43 -3.13 73.68
C LEU A 264 34.82 -4.13 72.67
N ILE A 265 34.27 -5.26 73.14
CA ILE A 265 33.59 -6.24 72.30
C ILE A 265 32.36 -5.62 71.62
N ASN A 266 31.57 -4.83 72.36
CA ASN A 266 30.42 -4.12 71.82
C ASN A 266 30.84 -3.10 70.75
N GLU A 267 31.93 -2.36 70.94
CA GLU A 267 32.41 -1.38 69.96
C GLU A 267 32.96 -2.06 68.70
N GLN A 268 33.71 -3.16 68.85
CA GLN A 268 34.17 -3.97 67.72
C GLN A 268 32.99 -4.51 66.90
N GLN A 269 31.95 -5.04 67.57
CA GLN A 269 30.75 -5.53 66.88
C GLN A 269 29.97 -4.40 66.19
N GLN A 270 29.88 -3.21 66.80
CA GLN A 270 29.26 -2.04 66.16
C GLN A 270 30.04 -1.57 64.93
N ARG A 271 31.38 -1.55 65.00
CA ARG A 271 32.25 -1.21 63.85
C ARG A 271 32.05 -2.20 62.70
N TYR A 272 32.13 -3.50 62.97
CA TYR A 272 31.91 -4.55 61.97
C TYR A 272 30.52 -4.46 61.32
N ASN A 273 29.47 -4.28 62.13
CA ASN A 273 28.11 -4.14 61.62
C ASN A 273 27.94 -2.89 60.74
N ALA A 274 28.56 -1.77 61.12
CA ALA A 274 28.51 -0.52 60.35
C ALA A 274 29.37 -0.55 59.07
N GLU A 275 30.39 -1.40 59.02
CA GLU A 275 31.21 -1.65 57.83
C GLU A 275 30.46 -2.55 56.83
N ALA A 276 29.90 -3.66 57.28
CA ALA A 276 29.03 -4.50 56.46
C ALA A 276 27.80 -3.74 55.90
N GLU A 277 27.21 -2.83 56.68
CA GLU A 277 26.11 -1.98 56.18
C GLU A 277 26.57 -0.99 55.09
N ARG A 278 27.82 -0.53 55.11
CA ARG A 278 28.39 0.30 54.03
C ARG A 278 28.59 -0.50 52.76
N ASP A 279 29.13 -1.72 52.85
CA ASP A 279 29.37 -2.56 51.67
C ASP A 279 28.07 -2.97 50.97
N ILE A 280 27.01 -3.25 51.74
CA ILE A 280 25.65 -3.45 51.22
C ILE A 280 25.19 -2.20 50.47
N ARG A 281 25.17 -1.03 51.12
CA ARG A 281 24.73 0.24 50.50
C ARG A 281 25.56 0.64 49.28
N GLN A 282 26.85 0.35 49.26
CA GLN A 282 27.74 0.65 48.13
C GLN A 282 27.59 -0.38 46.99
N THR A 283 27.03 -1.55 47.26
CA THR A 283 26.59 -2.52 46.24
C THR A 283 25.22 -2.15 45.67
N GLU A 284 24.27 -1.75 46.53
CA GLU A 284 22.98 -1.18 46.13
C GLU A 284 23.16 0.05 45.23
N LEU A 285 24.06 0.97 45.61
CA LEU A 285 24.38 2.17 44.81
C LEU A 285 24.83 1.79 43.40
N ARG A 286 25.83 0.91 43.27
CA ARG A 286 26.35 0.44 41.97
C ARG A 286 25.28 -0.23 41.11
N ASN A 287 24.36 -0.98 41.73
CA ASN A 287 23.21 -1.56 41.02
C ASN A 287 22.26 -0.47 40.51
N THR A 288 21.91 0.53 41.34
CA THR A 288 21.05 1.65 40.90
C THR A 288 21.70 2.54 39.83
N GLU A 289 23.03 2.68 39.84
CA GLU A 289 23.78 3.35 38.78
C GLU A 289 23.75 2.54 37.48
N ALA A 290 23.87 1.22 37.54
CA ALA A 290 23.73 0.34 36.37
C ALA A 290 22.32 0.39 35.77
N ASP A 291 21.28 0.32 36.61
CA ASP A 291 19.87 0.46 36.19
C ASP A 291 19.59 1.83 35.54
N LEU A 292 20.12 2.91 36.11
CA LEU A 292 19.97 4.26 35.56
C LEU A 292 20.67 4.41 34.21
N ASN A 293 21.86 3.82 34.04
CA ASN A 293 22.57 3.80 32.77
C ASN A 293 21.83 2.96 31.71
N LEU A 294 21.29 1.80 32.08
CA LEU A 294 20.47 0.96 31.20
C LEU A 294 19.20 1.71 30.74
N LEU A 295 18.47 2.32 31.67
CA LEU A 295 17.28 3.12 31.36
C LEU A 295 17.60 4.31 30.46
N THR A 296 18.76 4.96 30.67
CA THR A 296 19.25 6.06 29.83
C THR A 296 19.59 5.58 28.42
N ALA A 297 20.18 4.39 28.26
CA ALA A 297 20.45 3.78 26.95
C ALA A 297 19.14 3.43 26.21
N VAL A 298 18.18 2.79 26.90
CA VAL A 298 16.85 2.47 26.35
C VAL A 298 16.12 3.73 25.88
N TYR A 299 16.06 4.77 26.72
CA TYR A 299 15.41 6.05 26.36
C TYR A 299 16.05 6.73 25.13
N ASN A 300 17.38 6.71 25.02
CA ASN A 300 18.06 7.27 23.84
C ASN A 300 17.78 6.44 22.57
N ASN A 301 17.74 5.10 22.68
CA ASN A 301 17.39 4.22 21.57
C ASN A 301 15.94 4.43 21.11
N GLU A 302 14.97 4.46 22.03
CA GLU A 302 13.57 4.79 21.72
C GLU A 302 13.45 6.15 21.02
N ARG A 303 14.18 7.17 21.50
CA ARG A 303 14.17 8.51 20.89
C ARG A 303 14.68 8.48 19.44
N VAL A 304 15.73 7.71 19.15
CA VAL A 304 16.26 7.55 17.77
C VAL A 304 15.26 6.80 16.88
N VAL A 305 14.66 5.71 17.38
CA VAL A 305 13.64 4.94 16.66
C VAL A 305 12.41 5.82 16.35
N CYS A 306 11.93 6.63 17.28
CA CYS A 306 10.86 7.59 17.05
C CYS A 306 11.21 8.67 16.01
N GLN A 307 12.46 9.15 15.99
CA GLN A 307 12.93 10.08 14.96
C GLN A 307 12.97 9.43 13.58
N GLN A 308 13.41 8.17 13.49
CA GLN A 308 13.45 7.44 12.23
C GLN A 308 12.03 7.16 11.69
N TYR A 309 11.10 6.66 12.50
CA TYR A 309 9.71 6.50 12.08
C TYR A 309 9.06 7.81 11.63
N PHE A 310 9.39 8.94 12.28
CA PHE A 310 8.92 10.25 11.83
C PHE A 310 9.43 10.60 10.42
N LEU A 311 10.71 10.36 10.13
CA LEU A 311 11.30 10.60 8.80
C LEU A 311 10.68 9.68 7.74
N GLU A 312 10.49 8.40 8.04
CA GLU A 312 9.84 7.42 7.16
C GLU A 312 8.38 7.83 6.86
N LEU A 313 7.62 8.30 7.86
CA LEU A 313 6.27 8.84 7.67
C LEU A 313 6.23 10.09 6.76
N GLN A 314 7.22 10.99 6.85
CA GLN A 314 7.32 12.13 5.92
C GLN A 314 7.63 11.66 4.49
N GLN A 315 8.56 10.71 4.31
CA GLN A 315 8.89 10.14 3.00
C GLN A 315 7.69 9.43 2.37
N CYS A 316 6.97 8.61 3.14
CA CYS A 316 5.73 7.96 2.71
C CYS A 316 4.66 8.97 2.30
N ARG A 317 4.53 10.10 3.01
CA ARG A 317 3.59 11.17 2.66
C ARG A 317 3.95 11.84 1.32
N ILE A 318 5.23 12.18 1.12
CA ILE A 318 5.73 12.73 -0.16
C ILE A 318 5.51 11.74 -1.31
N ARG A 319 5.75 10.44 -1.07
CA ARG A 319 5.52 9.36 -2.04
C ARG A 319 4.04 9.26 -2.43
N ILE A 320 3.13 9.30 -1.45
CA ILE A 320 1.68 9.28 -1.66
C ILE A 320 1.21 10.49 -2.47
N ASP A 321 1.68 11.69 -2.13
CA ASP A 321 1.26 12.91 -2.84
C ASP A 321 1.85 12.99 -4.26
N THR A 322 3.02 12.39 -4.50
CA THR A 322 3.56 12.18 -5.87
C THR A 322 2.66 11.23 -6.67
N LEU A 323 2.33 10.05 -6.12
CA LEU A 323 1.50 9.05 -6.79
C LEU A 323 0.08 9.54 -7.12
N LYS A 324 -0.50 10.44 -6.31
CA LYS A 324 -1.76 11.13 -6.63
C LYS A 324 -1.64 12.01 -7.88
N ASN A 325 -0.53 12.74 -8.01
CA ASN A 325 -0.28 13.58 -9.18
C ASN A 325 -0.07 12.72 -10.43
N ASP A 326 0.69 11.63 -10.33
CA ASP A 326 0.91 10.68 -11.43
C ASP A 326 -0.42 10.04 -11.89
N LEU A 327 -1.29 9.64 -10.96
CA LEU A 327 -2.62 9.12 -11.26
C LEU A 327 -3.48 10.17 -11.99
N HIS A 328 -3.53 11.40 -11.49
CA HIS A 328 -4.29 12.48 -12.13
C HIS A 328 -3.77 12.82 -13.54
N LEU A 329 -2.45 12.75 -13.77
CA LEU A 329 -1.85 12.91 -15.10
C LEU A 329 -2.21 11.74 -16.03
N CYS A 330 -2.30 10.51 -15.51
CA CYS A 330 -2.79 9.35 -16.27
C CYS A 330 -4.26 9.51 -16.68
N ASP A 331 -5.14 9.97 -15.79
CA ASP A 331 -6.55 10.23 -16.10
C ASP A 331 -6.69 11.28 -17.23
N ILE A 332 -5.99 12.40 -17.12
CA ILE A 332 -5.96 13.45 -18.15
C ILE A 332 -5.45 12.89 -19.50
N GLN A 333 -4.44 12.02 -19.48
CA GLN A 333 -3.95 11.37 -20.69
C GLN A 333 -4.96 10.39 -21.30
N LEU A 334 -5.73 9.68 -20.48
CA LEU A 334 -6.79 8.78 -20.93
C LEU A 334 -7.92 9.56 -21.59
N ASP A 335 -8.38 10.65 -20.98
CA ASP A 335 -9.41 11.54 -21.57
C ASP A 335 -8.95 12.14 -22.91
N ILE A 336 -7.69 12.60 -23.00
CA ILE A 336 -7.11 13.12 -24.25
C ILE A 336 -7.03 12.02 -25.33
N LYS A 337 -6.70 10.78 -24.96
CA LYS A 337 -6.69 9.63 -25.89
C LYS A 337 -8.12 9.26 -26.32
N TRP A 338 -9.07 9.25 -25.40
CA TRP A 338 -10.48 8.92 -25.65
C TRP A 338 -11.15 9.95 -26.55
N GLY A 339 -10.97 11.25 -26.29
CA GLY A 339 -11.44 12.33 -27.16
C GLY A 339 -10.87 12.23 -28.58
N LYS A 340 -9.57 11.91 -28.72
CA LYS A 340 -8.94 11.66 -30.03
C LYS A 340 -9.52 10.43 -30.73
N TRP A 341 -9.80 9.35 -30.01
CA TRP A 341 -10.44 8.15 -30.57
C TRP A 341 -11.87 8.46 -31.03
N LYS A 342 -12.70 9.07 -30.18
CA LYS A 342 -14.09 9.45 -30.47
C LYS A 342 -14.21 10.34 -31.71
N ASN A 343 -13.29 11.29 -31.88
CA ASN A 343 -13.24 12.13 -33.07
C ASN A 343 -12.83 11.36 -34.34
N ARG A 344 -11.94 10.36 -34.24
CA ARG A 344 -11.61 9.47 -35.38
C ARG A 344 -12.82 8.62 -35.78
N THR A 345 -13.53 8.05 -34.81
CA THR A 345 -14.75 7.25 -35.05
C THR A 345 -15.81 8.08 -35.76
N ARG A 346 -16.12 9.28 -35.26
CA ARG A 346 -17.08 10.21 -35.89
C ARG A 346 -16.67 10.64 -37.31
N ASN A 347 -15.38 10.86 -37.55
CA ASN A 347 -14.88 11.18 -38.89
C ASN A 347 -15.00 9.99 -39.85
N ALA A 348 -14.80 8.76 -39.37
CA ALA A 348 -15.00 7.54 -40.15
C ALA A 348 -16.48 7.29 -40.48
N GLU A 349 -17.38 7.50 -39.51
CA GLU A 349 -18.84 7.47 -39.73
C GLU A 349 -19.27 8.45 -40.83
N GLN A 350 -18.80 9.70 -40.77
CA GLN A 350 -19.08 10.71 -41.79
C GLN A 350 -18.51 10.33 -43.16
N LEU A 351 -17.31 9.75 -43.21
CA LEU A 351 -16.71 9.27 -44.47
C LEU A 351 -17.51 8.12 -45.07
N ILE A 352 -17.99 7.17 -44.26
CA ILE A 352 -18.85 6.06 -44.68
C ILE A 352 -20.16 6.59 -45.27
N LEU A 353 -20.82 7.54 -44.61
CA LEU A 353 -22.05 8.18 -45.12
C LEU A 353 -21.80 8.89 -46.46
N ASN A 354 -20.69 9.63 -46.58
CA ASN A 354 -20.32 10.31 -47.83
C ASN A 354 -20.08 9.31 -48.98
N LEU A 355 -19.38 8.19 -48.72
CA LEU A 355 -19.13 7.14 -49.70
C LEU A 355 -20.41 6.38 -50.08
N GLN A 356 -21.29 6.10 -49.13
CA GLN A 356 -22.61 5.51 -49.40
C GLN A 356 -23.45 6.41 -50.31
N GLY A 357 -23.44 7.73 -50.09
CA GLY A 357 -24.08 8.71 -50.97
C GLY A 357 -23.52 8.69 -52.39
N GLN A 358 -22.19 8.62 -52.54
CA GLN A 358 -21.54 8.50 -53.85
C GLN A 358 -21.88 7.18 -54.57
N ILE A 359 -21.89 6.05 -53.84
CA ILE A 359 -22.28 4.73 -54.37
C ILE A 359 -23.74 4.77 -54.86
N LEU A 360 -24.65 5.37 -54.10
CA LEU A 360 -26.06 5.51 -54.48
C LEU A 360 -26.23 6.34 -55.76
N LEU A 361 -25.47 7.42 -55.93
CA LEU A 361 -25.46 8.22 -57.17
C LEU A 361 -24.90 7.43 -58.37
N LEU A 362 -23.85 6.64 -58.17
CA LEU A 362 -23.26 5.80 -59.22
C LEU A 362 -24.16 4.62 -59.60
N GLN A 363 -24.89 4.03 -58.65
CA GLN A 363 -25.87 2.97 -58.92
C GLN A 363 -27.09 3.49 -59.67
N ASN A 364 -27.60 4.67 -59.31
CA ASN A 364 -28.75 5.29 -59.95
C ASN A 364 -28.43 6.01 -61.27
N ASN A 365 -27.17 6.05 -61.71
CA ASN A 365 -26.81 6.59 -63.03
C ASN A 365 -27.50 5.77 -64.14
N PRO A 366 -28.37 6.39 -64.98
CA PRO A 366 -29.07 5.67 -66.05
C PRO A 366 -28.15 4.94 -67.02
N GLN A 367 -26.94 5.46 -67.29
CA GLN A 367 -25.95 4.80 -68.16
C GLN A 367 -25.40 3.51 -67.53
N ASN A 368 -25.06 3.55 -66.23
CA ASN A 368 -24.55 2.37 -65.52
C ASN A 368 -25.62 1.28 -65.40
N MET A 369 -26.87 1.67 -65.14
CA MET A 369 -28.00 0.73 -65.14
C MET A 369 -28.24 0.13 -66.54
N ALA A 370 -28.16 0.94 -67.58
CA ALA A 370 -28.30 0.51 -68.97
C ALA A 370 -27.21 -0.49 -69.38
N GLU A 371 -25.94 -0.19 -69.13
CA GLU A 371 -24.84 -1.13 -69.38
C GLU A 371 -25.01 -2.43 -68.58
N GLY A 372 -25.42 -2.33 -67.31
CA GLY A 372 -25.75 -3.48 -66.45
C GLY A 372 -26.85 -4.38 -67.03
N ARG A 373 -27.94 -3.80 -67.54
CA ARG A 373 -29.04 -4.54 -68.21
C ARG A 373 -28.60 -5.16 -69.54
N ARG A 374 -27.71 -4.50 -70.30
CA ARG A 374 -27.20 -5.01 -71.59
C ARG A 374 -26.21 -6.17 -71.43
N ARG A 375 -25.41 -6.16 -70.38
CA ARG A 375 -24.26 -7.08 -70.16
C ARG A 375 -24.57 -8.57 -70.34
N PRO A 376 -25.72 -9.14 -69.89
CA PRO A 376 -26.04 -10.55 -70.12
C PRO A 376 -26.25 -10.89 -71.60
N VAL A 377 -26.94 -10.02 -72.34
CA VAL A 377 -27.23 -10.21 -73.77
C VAL A 377 -25.98 -9.96 -74.61
N LEU A 378 -25.17 -8.95 -74.27
CA LEU A 378 -23.84 -8.76 -74.86
C LEU A 378 -22.95 -9.99 -74.67
N LYS A 379 -22.96 -10.62 -73.48
CA LYS A 379 -22.23 -11.88 -73.24
C LYS A 379 -22.70 -13.00 -74.17
N LEU A 380 -24.02 -13.18 -74.35
CA LEU A 380 -24.58 -14.18 -75.26
C LEU A 380 -24.16 -13.93 -76.72
N ILE A 381 -24.21 -12.67 -77.18
CA ILE A 381 -23.77 -12.29 -78.53
C ILE A 381 -22.28 -12.59 -78.70
N TYR A 382 -21.42 -12.09 -77.79
CA TYR A 382 -19.97 -12.31 -77.87
C TYR A 382 -19.58 -13.80 -77.75
N GLN A 383 -20.41 -14.64 -77.14
CA GLN A 383 -20.27 -16.09 -77.16
C GLN A 383 -20.62 -16.69 -78.54
N SER A 384 -21.76 -16.31 -79.15
CA SER A 384 -22.11 -16.76 -80.52
C SER A 384 -21.11 -16.30 -81.58
N PHE A 385 -20.44 -15.17 -81.33
CA PHE A 385 -19.40 -14.60 -82.17
C PHE A 385 -18.03 -15.30 -82.03
N GLN A 386 -17.78 -16.15 -81.03
CA GLN A 386 -16.47 -16.80 -80.86
C GLN A 386 -15.95 -17.56 -82.09
N PRO A 387 -16.71 -18.47 -82.74
CA PRO A 387 -16.22 -19.25 -83.88
C PRO A 387 -15.99 -18.44 -85.17
N ILE A 388 -16.41 -17.17 -85.23
CA ILE A 388 -16.28 -16.32 -86.42
C ILE A 388 -14.96 -15.54 -86.34
N SER A 389 -14.00 -15.86 -87.20
CA SER A 389 -12.74 -15.10 -87.36
C SER A 389 -13.00 -13.62 -87.62
N GLN A 390 -12.13 -12.71 -87.15
CA GLN A 390 -12.23 -11.26 -87.43
C GLN A 390 -12.28 -10.96 -88.94
N TYR A 391 -12.94 -9.88 -89.33
CA TYR A 391 -12.95 -9.43 -90.72
C TYR A 391 -11.62 -8.80 -91.09
N ILE A 392 -10.95 -9.39 -92.08
CA ILE A 392 -9.71 -8.89 -92.70
C ILE A 392 -9.81 -8.80 -94.23
N GLY A 393 -11.01 -9.00 -94.80
CA GLY A 393 -11.28 -9.02 -96.24
C GLY A 393 -11.43 -10.43 -96.84
N GLN A 394 -11.61 -11.46 -96.01
CA GLN A 394 -11.65 -12.87 -96.44
C GLN A 394 -12.88 -13.27 -97.29
N MET A 395 -13.90 -12.41 -97.37
CA MET A 395 -15.13 -12.57 -98.13
C MET A 395 -15.77 -11.19 -98.36
N PRO A 396 -16.79 -11.05 -99.23
CA PRO A 396 -17.55 -9.81 -99.36
C PRO A 396 -18.12 -9.34 -98.01
N PRO A 397 -18.13 -8.03 -97.70
CA PRO A 397 -18.57 -7.54 -96.40
C PRO A 397 -20.01 -7.92 -96.05
N ASP A 398 -20.94 -7.90 -97.01
CA ASP A 398 -22.33 -8.27 -96.74
C ASP A 398 -22.46 -9.75 -96.35
N ASP A 399 -21.71 -10.68 -96.96
CA ASP A 399 -21.71 -12.09 -96.55
C ASP A 399 -21.16 -12.27 -95.13
N TYR A 400 -20.13 -11.50 -94.77
CA TYR A 400 -19.56 -11.53 -93.43
C TYR A 400 -20.51 -10.96 -92.37
N VAL A 401 -21.14 -9.82 -92.65
CA VAL A 401 -22.09 -9.19 -91.72
C VAL A 401 -23.40 -10.01 -91.65
N ASN A 402 -23.83 -10.64 -92.75
CA ASN A 402 -24.91 -11.65 -92.74
C ASN A 402 -24.56 -12.82 -91.81
N THR A 403 -23.31 -13.30 -91.84
CA THR A 403 -22.84 -14.39 -90.97
C THR A 403 -22.85 -13.99 -89.49
N LEU A 404 -22.47 -12.75 -89.16
CA LEU A 404 -22.61 -12.20 -87.80
C LEU A 404 -24.09 -12.04 -87.39
N GLU A 405 -24.92 -11.49 -88.26
CA GLU A 405 -26.35 -11.28 -88.00
C GLU A 405 -27.12 -12.61 -87.86
N GLN A 406 -26.68 -13.67 -88.54
CA GLN A 406 -27.18 -15.03 -88.32
C GLN A 406 -26.74 -15.57 -86.95
N ALA A 407 -25.47 -15.37 -86.56
CA ALA A 407 -24.93 -15.87 -85.30
C ALA A 407 -25.57 -15.19 -84.06
N TRP A 408 -25.79 -13.87 -84.09
CA TRP A 408 -26.47 -13.19 -82.97
C TRP A 408 -27.99 -13.42 -82.93
N SER A 409 -28.57 -14.14 -83.90
CA SER A 409 -30.02 -14.34 -84.00
C SER A 409 -30.61 -15.00 -82.74
N ILE A 410 -29.82 -15.83 -82.04
CA ILE A 410 -30.19 -16.44 -80.75
C ILE A 410 -30.48 -15.42 -79.65
N ALA A 411 -29.91 -14.22 -79.75
CA ALA A 411 -30.03 -13.14 -78.78
C ALA A 411 -31.06 -12.07 -79.19
N VAL A 412 -31.51 -12.05 -80.46
CA VAL A 412 -32.47 -11.04 -80.97
C VAL A 412 -33.75 -10.95 -80.13
N PRO A 413 -34.39 -12.05 -79.67
CA PRO A 413 -35.55 -11.95 -78.78
C PRO A 413 -35.25 -11.21 -77.47
N GLN A 414 -34.03 -11.34 -76.94
CA GLN A 414 -33.59 -10.67 -75.71
C GLN A 414 -33.22 -9.20 -75.96
N MET A 415 -32.60 -8.89 -77.11
CA MET A 415 -32.35 -7.51 -77.53
C MET A 415 -33.66 -6.72 -77.68
N THR A 416 -34.64 -7.29 -78.39
CA THR A 416 -35.97 -6.67 -78.59
C THR A 416 -36.75 -6.54 -77.28
N ALA A 417 -36.68 -7.54 -76.39
CA ALA A 417 -37.30 -7.45 -75.08
C ALA A 417 -36.69 -6.35 -74.19
N LEU A 418 -35.36 -6.17 -74.23
CA LEU A 418 -34.67 -5.09 -73.52
C LEU A 418 -35.04 -3.71 -74.09
N GLU A 419 -34.98 -3.53 -75.42
CA GLU A 419 -35.30 -2.25 -76.07
C GLU A 419 -36.77 -1.84 -75.84
N ASN A 420 -37.70 -2.79 -75.90
CA ASN A 420 -39.12 -2.53 -75.61
C ASN A 420 -39.38 -2.20 -74.13
N ALA A 421 -38.57 -2.73 -73.20
CA ALA A 421 -38.67 -2.42 -71.77
C ALA A 421 -37.94 -1.11 -71.38
N ASN A 422 -36.86 -0.77 -72.09
CA ASN A 422 -36.01 0.40 -71.85
C ASN A 422 -35.47 0.91 -73.20
N ALA A 423 -36.14 1.91 -73.79
CA ALA A 423 -35.74 2.47 -75.07
C ALA A 423 -34.29 3.00 -75.03
N GLY A 424 -33.49 2.62 -76.03
CA GLY A 424 -32.07 2.93 -76.14
C GLY A 424 -31.11 1.88 -75.55
N ASP A 425 -31.60 0.74 -75.02
CA ASP A 425 -30.74 -0.35 -74.51
C ASP A 425 -30.10 -1.23 -75.58
N PHE A 426 -30.82 -1.52 -76.66
CA PHE A 426 -30.34 -2.29 -77.80
C PHE A 426 -30.75 -1.63 -79.13
N ASN A 427 -30.64 -0.30 -79.18
CA ASN A 427 -30.80 0.47 -80.41
C ASN A 427 -29.68 0.19 -81.44
N ASP A 428 -29.81 0.75 -82.64
CA ASP A 428 -28.93 0.44 -83.76
C ASP A 428 -27.47 0.89 -83.56
N ALA A 429 -27.20 1.85 -82.68
CA ALA A 429 -25.82 2.22 -82.30
C ALA A 429 -25.15 1.09 -81.51
N VAL A 430 -25.85 0.53 -80.51
CA VAL A 430 -25.36 -0.63 -79.74
C VAL A 430 -25.13 -1.83 -80.67
N LYS A 431 -26.05 -2.09 -81.61
CA LYS A 431 -25.89 -3.14 -82.64
C LYS A 431 -24.68 -2.88 -83.53
N CYS A 432 -24.49 -1.63 -83.98
CA CYS A 432 -23.38 -1.23 -84.85
C CYS A 432 -22.03 -1.45 -84.14
N ASP A 433 -21.89 -1.05 -82.89
CA ASP A 433 -20.65 -1.18 -82.13
C ASP A 433 -20.30 -2.65 -81.80
N VAL A 434 -21.33 -3.48 -81.55
CA VAL A 434 -21.16 -4.94 -81.44
C VAL A 434 -20.66 -5.58 -82.75
N LEU A 435 -21.11 -5.11 -83.92
CA LEU A 435 -20.58 -5.56 -85.21
C LEU A 435 -19.14 -5.03 -85.46
N LYS A 436 -18.86 -3.76 -85.12
CA LYS A 436 -17.49 -3.19 -85.18
C LYS A 436 -16.48 -4.01 -84.38
N SER A 437 -16.89 -4.61 -83.26
CA SER A 437 -16.05 -5.51 -82.43
C SER A 437 -15.46 -6.71 -83.17
N LYS A 438 -15.96 -7.05 -84.38
CA LYS A 438 -15.43 -8.13 -85.22
C LYS A 438 -14.65 -7.65 -86.45
N ILE A 439 -14.58 -6.35 -86.70
CA ILE A 439 -13.77 -5.79 -87.79
C ILE A 439 -12.30 -5.68 -87.35
N GLY A 440 -11.37 -6.12 -88.21
CA GLY A 440 -9.94 -6.17 -87.92
C GLY A 440 -9.07 -5.88 -89.14
N GLY A 441 -7.77 -6.18 -89.02
CA GLY A 441 -6.78 -5.96 -90.09
C GLY A 441 -6.85 -4.55 -90.69
N LYS A 442 -6.71 -4.46 -92.02
CA LYS A 442 -6.79 -3.20 -92.78
C LYS A 442 -8.14 -2.47 -92.67
N PHE A 443 -9.23 -3.18 -92.33
CA PHE A 443 -10.55 -2.58 -92.19
C PHE A 443 -10.74 -1.79 -90.89
N ALA A 444 -9.97 -2.13 -89.86
CA ALA A 444 -9.93 -1.45 -88.57
C ALA A 444 -8.81 -0.37 -88.50
N PRO A 445 -8.96 0.67 -87.65
CA PRO A 445 -10.18 1.03 -86.93
C PRO A 445 -11.28 1.49 -87.90
N VAL A 446 -12.54 1.23 -87.53
CA VAL A 446 -13.70 1.81 -88.23
C VAL A 446 -13.79 3.29 -87.83
N PRO A 447 -13.83 4.24 -88.78
CA PRO A 447 -13.94 5.66 -88.46
C PRO A 447 -15.32 6.00 -87.87
N ALA A 448 -15.44 7.17 -87.23
CA ALA A 448 -16.71 7.63 -86.67
C ALA A 448 -17.77 7.92 -87.77
N ASN A 449 -17.31 8.40 -88.93
CA ASN A 449 -18.11 8.71 -90.11
C ASN A 449 -17.53 8.02 -91.35
N ASP A 450 -18.37 7.72 -92.35
CA ASP A 450 -17.95 7.09 -93.60
C ASP A 450 -17.38 8.10 -94.60
N PRO A 451 -16.06 8.11 -94.85
CA PRO A 451 -15.41 9.05 -95.78
C PRO A 451 -15.69 8.73 -97.26
N PHE A 452 -16.36 7.61 -97.56
CA PHE A 452 -16.61 7.16 -98.92
C PHE A 452 -18.03 7.46 -99.42
N THR A 453 -18.99 7.72 -98.52
CA THR A 453 -20.36 8.12 -98.83
C THR A 453 -20.52 9.64 -98.83
N LEU A 454 -21.26 10.17 -99.82
CA LEU A 454 -21.53 11.60 -99.95
C LEU A 454 -22.19 12.15 -98.68
N GLY A 455 -21.65 13.24 -98.13
CA GLY A 455 -22.12 13.86 -96.88
C GLY A 455 -21.44 13.34 -95.61
N ASN A 456 -20.52 12.36 -95.70
CA ASN A 456 -19.73 11.83 -94.58
C ASN A 456 -20.61 11.41 -93.37
N PRO A 457 -21.59 10.50 -93.55
CA PRO A 457 -22.56 10.12 -92.52
C PRO A 457 -21.92 9.34 -91.36
N ALA A 458 -22.49 9.44 -90.16
CA ALA A 458 -22.00 8.71 -88.99
C ALA A 458 -22.19 7.18 -89.15
N ILE A 459 -21.18 6.39 -88.77
CA ILE A 459 -21.25 4.93 -88.77
C ILE A 459 -21.83 4.47 -87.43
N ASN A 460 -23.15 4.61 -87.28
CA ASN A 460 -23.89 4.33 -86.04
C ASN A 460 -25.11 3.41 -86.23
N THR A 461 -25.22 2.73 -87.37
CA THR A 461 -26.20 1.66 -87.64
C THR A 461 -25.54 0.50 -88.40
N PRO A 462 -26.08 -0.74 -88.34
CA PRO A 462 -25.60 -1.86 -89.15
C PRO A 462 -25.57 -1.55 -90.66
N ALA A 463 -26.56 -0.81 -91.17
CA ALA A 463 -26.62 -0.39 -92.57
C ALA A 463 -25.47 0.56 -92.96
N THR A 464 -25.18 1.58 -92.15
CA THR A 464 -24.03 2.49 -92.37
C THR A 464 -22.69 1.76 -92.27
N LEU A 465 -22.58 0.74 -91.42
CA LEU A 465 -21.37 -0.08 -91.31
C LEU A 465 -21.16 -0.94 -92.55
N ARG A 466 -22.22 -1.59 -93.07
CA ARG A 466 -22.19 -2.33 -94.35
C ARG A 466 -21.77 -1.44 -95.51
N ALA A 467 -22.34 -0.22 -95.61
CA ALA A 467 -21.99 0.75 -96.66
C ALA A 467 -20.50 1.11 -96.65
N TYR A 468 -19.96 1.53 -95.50
CA TYR A 468 -18.53 1.81 -95.33
C TYR A 468 -17.65 0.60 -95.66
N LEU A 469 -17.99 -0.59 -95.15
CA LEU A 469 -17.18 -1.79 -95.38
C LEU A 469 -17.17 -2.19 -96.86
N ASN A 470 -18.30 -2.11 -97.56
CA ASN A 470 -18.39 -2.34 -99.01
C ASN A 470 -17.56 -1.32 -99.80
N ALA A 471 -17.71 -0.03 -99.50
CA ALA A 471 -16.96 1.03 -100.17
C ALA A 471 -15.44 0.93 -99.92
N LYS A 472 -15.02 0.47 -98.74
CA LYS A 472 -13.62 0.17 -98.41
C LYS A 472 -13.12 -1.11 -99.11
N TYR A 473 -13.90 -2.18 -99.07
CA TYR A 473 -13.56 -3.47 -99.68
C TYR A 473 -13.32 -3.35 -101.18
N GLN A 474 -14.18 -2.60 -101.89
CA GLN A 474 -14.00 -2.29 -103.32
C GLN A 474 -12.70 -1.53 -103.61
N ARG A 475 -12.23 -0.66 -102.71
CA ARG A 475 -10.99 0.13 -102.89
C ARG A 475 -9.71 -0.59 -102.46
N GLU A 476 -9.83 -1.71 -101.77
CA GLU A 476 -8.70 -2.46 -101.19
C GLU A 476 -8.58 -3.89 -101.76
N THR A 477 -9.40 -4.25 -102.74
CA THR A 477 -9.52 -5.62 -103.30
C THR A 477 -9.77 -5.63 -104.82
N ILE A 478 -9.97 -4.46 -105.43
CA ILE A 478 -10.01 -4.19 -106.88
C ILE A 478 -8.93 -3.12 -107.15
#